data_AF-A0A7C3F1H3-F1
#
_entry.id   AF-A0A7C3F1H3-F1
#
_cell.length_a   1.000
_cell.length_b   1.000
_cell.length_c   1.000
_cell.angle_alpha   90.00
_cell.angle_beta   90.00
_cell.angle_gamma   90.00
#
_symmetry.space_group_name_H-M   'P 1'
#
loop_
_entity.id
_entity.type
_entity.pdbx_description
1 polymer ?
#
loop_
_entity_poly.entity_id
_entity_poly.type
_entity_poly.pdbx_seq_one_letter_code
_entity_poly.pdbx_strand_id
1 'polypeptide(L)'
;MFGVLLVESLFFSESKTSNPGTGKGLLRFILNDVFSERNVFVPFVVLSLLIYQSLSSFFSMPTLLKEVYQDYNQRLGSDFIYVEALASLSPKDAVVIHPPQSNLWPLIGNQPVIRYFLFPRILVSGAIFDSRQSEFRLDHAYFVDIPASLYRPAWPKIDLNTNSVVFGFKESVRFRRILLSGSRENIRVFEIFFE
;
A
#
# COMPACT_ATOMS: atom_id res chain seq x y z
N MET A 1 25.62 -9.66 -4.95
CA MET A 1 24.53 -9.58 -5.95
C MET A 1 25.03 -10.09 -7.30
N PHE A 2 25.43 -11.36 -7.38
CA PHE A 2 25.99 -11.99 -8.60
C PHE A 2 25.43 -13.41 -8.88
N GLY A 3 24.58 -13.96 -8.00
CA GLY A 3 24.09 -15.34 -8.10
C GLY A 3 22.76 -15.54 -8.82
N VAL A 4 22.02 -14.48 -9.14
CA VAL A 4 20.67 -14.58 -9.73
C VAL A 4 20.73 -14.71 -11.27
N LEU A 5 21.79 -14.21 -11.91
CA LEU A 5 21.91 -14.17 -13.37
C LEU A 5 22.21 -15.52 -14.03
N LEU A 6 22.64 -16.54 -13.28
CA LEU A 6 23.00 -17.85 -13.84
C LEU A 6 21.80 -18.79 -14.01
N VAL A 7 20.68 -18.51 -13.34
CA VAL A 7 19.45 -19.33 -13.45
C VAL A 7 18.57 -18.83 -14.60
N GLU A 8 18.52 -17.53 -14.88
CA GLU A 8 17.73 -17.00 -15.99
C GLU A 8 18.28 -17.42 -17.36
N SER A 9 19.60 -17.60 -17.52
CA SER A 9 20.19 -18.04 -18.79
C SER A 9 19.87 -19.50 -19.15
N LEU A 10 19.52 -20.34 -18.16
CA LEU A 10 19.07 -21.71 -18.39
C LEU A 10 17.57 -21.79 -18.77
N PHE A 11 16.78 -20.74 -18.51
CA PHE A 11 15.35 -20.70 -18.84
C PHE A 11 15.03 -19.92 -20.13
N PHE A 12 15.94 -19.07 -20.63
CA PHE A 12 15.64 -18.18 -21.77
C PHE A 12 16.14 -18.67 -23.13
N SER A 13 16.84 -19.80 -23.21
CA SER A 13 17.35 -20.34 -24.48
C SER A 13 16.52 -21.52 -24.99
N GLU A 14 15.22 -21.33 -25.21
CA GLU A 14 14.44 -22.02 -26.27
C GLU A 14 12.96 -21.64 -26.19
N SER A 15 12.53 -20.70 -27.04
CA SER A 15 11.11 -20.60 -27.41
C SER A 15 10.95 -19.67 -28.61
N LYS A 16 11.30 -20.20 -29.79
CA LYS A 16 10.55 -19.90 -31.01
C LYS A 16 10.28 -21.22 -31.70
N THR A 17 9.00 -21.50 -31.92
CA THR A 17 8.41 -22.70 -32.55
C THR A 17 8.13 -23.88 -31.61
N SER A 18 6.95 -23.89 -30.97
CA SER A 18 6.08 -25.09 -31.05
C SER A 18 4.66 -24.82 -30.51
N ASN A 19 3.75 -25.61 -31.06
CA ASN A 19 2.30 -25.69 -30.85
C ASN A 19 1.85 -25.69 -29.37
N PRO A 20 0.69 -25.09 -29.02
CA PRO A 20 0.19 -24.99 -27.64
C PRO A 20 -0.38 -26.29 -27.03
N GLY A 21 0.00 -27.47 -27.53
CA GLY A 21 -0.58 -28.77 -27.13
C GLY A 21 0.22 -29.60 -26.11
N THR A 22 1.44 -29.20 -25.74
CA THR A 22 2.42 -30.13 -25.12
C THR A 22 3.11 -29.58 -23.86
N GLY A 23 2.51 -28.63 -23.14
CA GLY A 23 3.10 -28.07 -21.91
C GLY A 23 3.40 -29.10 -20.81
N LYS A 24 2.64 -30.21 -20.74
CA LYS A 24 2.91 -31.31 -19.80
C LYS A 24 4.10 -32.20 -20.19
N GLY A 25 4.48 -32.21 -21.48
CA GLY A 25 5.61 -32.98 -21.99
C GLY A 25 6.94 -32.32 -21.67
N LEU A 26 7.03 -30.99 -21.81
CA LEU A 26 8.26 -30.24 -21.57
C LEU A 26 8.69 -30.29 -20.10
N LEU A 27 7.75 -30.12 -19.17
CA LEU A 27 8.02 -30.25 -17.73
C LEU A 27 8.49 -31.66 -17.36
N ARG A 28 7.91 -32.71 -17.94
CA ARG A 28 8.37 -34.10 -17.71
C ARG A 28 9.73 -34.38 -18.33
N PHE A 29 10.03 -33.81 -19.49
CA PHE A 29 11.33 -33.97 -20.14
C PHE A 29 12.44 -33.29 -19.33
N ILE A 30 12.23 -32.03 -18.92
CA ILE A 30 13.17 -31.29 -18.06
C ILE A 30 13.36 -32.03 -16.72
N LEU A 31 12.27 -32.51 -16.10
CA LEU A 31 12.39 -33.29 -14.86
C LEU A 31 13.17 -34.59 -15.09
N ASN A 32 12.90 -35.37 -16.13
CA ASN A 32 13.61 -36.63 -16.38
C ASN A 32 15.10 -36.44 -16.70
N ASP A 33 15.47 -35.37 -17.40
CA ASP A 33 16.86 -35.09 -17.76
C ASP A 33 17.65 -34.53 -16.56
N VAL A 34 16.99 -33.71 -15.73
CA VAL A 34 17.52 -33.20 -14.45
C VAL A 34 17.67 -34.31 -13.41
N PHE A 35 16.78 -35.31 -13.41
CA PHE A 35 16.81 -36.46 -12.51
C PHE A 35 17.48 -37.72 -13.10
N SER A 36 18.21 -37.58 -14.22
CA SER A 36 19.04 -38.65 -14.75
C SER A 36 20.04 -39.15 -13.69
N GLU A 37 20.12 -40.47 -13.49
CA GLU A 37 20.84 -41.15 -12.40
C GLU A 37 22.33 -40.79 -12.27
N ARG A 38 22.89 -40.08 -13.26
CA ARG A 38 24.31 -39.69 -13.29
C ARG A 38 24.61 -38.30 -12.73
N ASN A 39 23.60 -37.47 -12.46
CA ASN A 39 23.82 -36.06 -12.10
C ASN A 39 23.24 -35.70 -10.73
N VAL A 40 23.78 -36.34 -9.69
CA VAL A 40 23.44 -36.08 -8.27
C VAL A 40 23.70 -34.61 -7.88
N PHE A 41 24.52 -33.88 -8.63
CA PHE A 41 24.85 -32.48 -8.35
C PHE A 41 23.65 -31.52 -8.44
N VAL A 42 22.73 -31.73 -9.38
CA VAL A 42 21.59 -30.82 -9.61
C VAL A 42 20.62 -30.77 -8.43
N PRO A 43 20.14 -31.90 -7.85
CA PRO A 43 19.27 -31.85 -6.68
C PRO A 43 19.95 -31.22 -5.46
N PHE A 44 21.28 -31.35 -5.31
CA PHE A 44 22.01 -30.67 -4.25
C PHE A 44 22.00 -29.14 -4.42
N VAL A 45 22.16 -28.62 -5.64
CA VAL A 45 22.11 -27.17 -5.90
C VAL A 45 20.71 -26.62 -5.64
N VAL A 46 19.67 -27.31 -6.12
CA VAL A 46 18.27 -26.90 -5.90
C VAL A 46 17.93 -26.94 -4.42
N LEU A 47 18.28 -28.01 -3.71
CA LEU A 47 18.06 -28.13 -2.27
C LEU A 47 18.81 -27.04 -1.50
N SER A 48 20.06 -26.75 -1.87
CA SER A 48 20.84 -25.68 -1.24
C SER A 48 20.19 -24.30 -1.43
N LEU A 49 19.62 -24.04 -2.62
CA LEU A 49 18.91 -22.79 -2.89
C LEU A 49 17.62 -22.68 -2.06
N LEU A 50 16.86 -23.77 -1.93
CA LEU A 50 15.65 -23.81 -1.11
C LEU A 50 15.96 -23.62 0.38
N ILE A 51 17.03 -24.26 0.88
CA ILE A 51 17.51 -24.07 2.25
C ILE A 51 17.94 -22.62 2.44
N TYR A 52 18.69 -22.03 1.49
CA TYR A 52 19.10 -20.63 1.57
C TYR A 52 17.90 -19.67 1.61
N GLN A 53 16.90 -19.86 0.74
CA GLN A 53 15.67 -19.06 0.76
C GLN A 53 14.93 -19.21 2.09
N SER A 54 14.79 -20.43 2.60
CA SER A 54 14.12 -20.70 3.88
C SER A 54 14.86 -20.05 5.05
N LEU A 55 16.19 -20.21 5.13
CA LEU A 55 17.03 -19.59 6.15
C LEU A 55 17.00 -18.07 6.07
N SER A 56 16.95 -17.49 4.87
CA SER A 56 16.86 -16.03 4.70
C SER A 56 15.59 -15.46 5.36
N SER A 57 14.46 -16.17 5.29
CA SER A 57 13.23 -15.79 5.99
C SER A 57 13.33 -15.93 7.51
N PHE A 58 14.08 -16.92 8.00
CA PHE A 58 14.36 -17.07 9.43
C PHE A 58 15.29 -15.96 9.97
N PHE A 59 16.26 -15.51 9.17
CA PHE A 59 17.14 -14.40 9.58
C PHE A 59 16.44 -13.03 9.52
N SER A 60 15.38 -12.87 8.72
CA SER A 60 14.56 -11.66 8.72
C SER A 60 13.48 -11.65 9.81
N MET A 61 13.18 -12.79 10.45
CA MET A 61 12.18 -12.90 11.51
C MET A 61 12.39 -11.94 12.69
N PRO A 62 13.59 -11.69 13.22
CA PRO A 62 13.80 -10.72 14.29
C PRO A 62 13.36 -9.31 13.91
N THR A 63 13.58 -8.90 12.65
CA THR A 63 13.15 -7.60 12.13
C THR A 63 11.62 -7.56 12.03
N LEU A 64 11.00 -8.61 11.51
CA LEU A 64 9.54 -8.73 11.44
C LEU A 64 8.90 -8.75 12.84
N LEU A 65 9.49 -9.47 13.79
CA LEU A 65 9.03 -9.49 15.18
C LEU A 65 9.17 -8.12 15.83
N LYS A 66 10.31 -7.44 15.63
CA LYS A 66 10.50 -6.06 16.10
C LYS A 66 9.40 -5.15 15.54
N GLU A 67 9.06 -5.29 14.26
CA GLU A 67 7.96 -4.53 13.65
C GLU A 67 6.58 -4.92 14.22
N VAL A 68 6.32 -6.19 14.55
CA VAL A 68 5.04 -6.65 15.12
C VAL A 68 4.85 -6.16 16.56
N TYR A 69 5.93 -6.08 17.35
CA TYR A 69 5.88 -5.57 18.73
C TYR A 69 5.88 -4.03 18.82
N GLN A 70 6.08 -3.32 17.70
CA GLN A 70 5.93 -1.87 17.69
C GLN A 70 4.46 -1.49 17.85
N ASP A 71 4.18 -0.67 18.86
CA ASP A 71 2.86 -0.05 19.05
C ASP A 71 2.45 0.72 17.79
N TYR A 72 1.15 0.83 17.53
CA TYR A 72 0.63 1.54 16.35
C TYR A 72 1.07 3.01 16.33
N ASN A 73 1.22 3.62 17.52
CA ASN A 73 1.84 4.93 17.69
C ASN A 73 3.27 5.01 17.14
N GLN A 74 4.06 3.92 17.23
CA GLN A 74 5.42 3.87 16.70
C GLN A 74 5.43 3.67 15.18
N ARG A 75 4.43 2.98 14.63
CA ARG A 75 4.29 2.70 13.18
C ARG A 75 3.71 3.87 12.39
N LEU A 76 2.74 4.59 12.98
CA LEU A 76 2.04 5.72 12.35
C LEU A 76 2.49 7.08 12.92
N GLY A 77 3.29 7.10 13.99
CA GLY A 77 3.77 8.32 14.61
C GLY A 77 2.63 9.19 15.13
N SER A 78 2.78 10.50 14.96
CA SER A 78 1.78 11.51 15.30
C SER A 78 0.50 11.41 14.47
N ASP A 79 0.49 10.63 13.39
CA ASP A 79 -0.68 10.55 12.50
C ASP A 79 -1.74 9.55 13.01
N PHE A 80 -1.36 8.68 13.95
CA PHE A 80 -2.26 7.67 14.51
C PHE A 80 -3.51 8.28 15.14
N ILE A 81 -3.36 9.36 15.91
CA ILE A 81 -4.47 10.03 16.60
C ILE A 81 -5.53 10.56 15.62
N TYR A 82 -5.11 10.98 14.41
CA TYR A 82 -6.04 11.47 13.39
C TYR A 82 -6.80 10.33 12.72
N VAL A 83 -6.13 9.20 12.48
CA VAL A 83 -6.76 7.98 11.98
C VAL A 83 -7.76 7.44 13.00
N GLU A 84 -7.42 7.42 14.28
CA GLU A 84 -8.32 7.01 15.37
C GLU A 84 -9.51 7.97 15.52
N ALA A 85 -9.28 9.28 15.41
CA ALA A 85 -10.35 10.28 15.41
C ALA A 85 -11.31 10.08 14.23
N LEU A 86 -10.80 9.86 13.01
CA LEU A 86 -11.64 9.52 11.86
C LEU A 86 -12.44 8.24 12.10
N ALA A 87 -11.79 7.19 12.61
CA ALA A 87 -12.43 5.91 12.88
C ALA A 87 -13.51 5.98 13.97
N SER A 88 -13.41 6.91 14.92
CA SER A 88 -14.39 7.07 16.00
C SER A 88 -15.51 8.05 15.69
N LEU A 89 -15.24 9.07 14.86
CA LEU A 89 -16.16 10.19 14.61
C LEU A 89 -16.87 10.15 13.25
N SER A 90 -16.55 9.19 12.38
CA SER A 90 -17.27 8.99 11.11
C SER A 90 -18.12 7.71 11.13
N PRO A 91 -19.24 7.66 10.40
CA PRO A 91 -20.05 6.45 10.23
C PRO A 91 -19.24 5.27 9.67
N LYS A 92 -19.73 4.04 9.85
CA LYS A 92 -19.05 2.82 9.36
C LYS A 92 -19.07 2.69 7.84
N ASP A 93 -20.10 3.23 7.20
CA ASP A 93 -20.33 3.28 5.75
C ASP A 93 -19.77 4.55 5.10
N ALA A 94 -19.08 5.40 5.87
CA ALA A 94 -18.50 6.64 5.40
C ALA A 94 -17.49 6.43 4.27
N VAL A 95 -17.42 7.40 3.35
CA VAL A 95 -16.28 7.56 2.45
C VAL A 95 -15.23 8.41 3.15
N VAL A 96 -14.03 7.87 3.35
CA VAL A 96 -12.91 8.58 3.98
C VAL A 96 -11.82 8.76 2.95
N ILE A 97 -11.38 10.01 2.77
CA ILE A 97 -10.21 10.29 1.96
C ILE A 97 -8.97 10.22 2.84
N HIS A 98 -8.05 9.34 2.46
CA HIS A 98 -6.79 9.17 3.14
C HIS A 98 -5.64 9.51 2.20
N PRO A 99 -4.47 9.86 2.74
CA PRO A 99 -3.32 10.18 1.90
C PRO A 99 -2.76 8.98 1.14
N PRO A 100 -2.29 9.17 -0.10
CA PRO A 100 -1.60 8.13 -0.88
C PRO A 100 -0.21 7.83 -0.32
N GLN A 101 0.33 6.66 -0.69
CA GLN A 101 1.71 6.29 -0.42
C GLN A 101 2.58 6.68 -1.63
N SER A 102 3.35 7.78 -1.56
CA SER A 102 4.25 8.21 -2.65
C SER A 102 5.36 9.17 -2.17
N ASN A 103 6.30 9.58 -3.03
CA ASN A 103 7.36 10.54 -2.67
C ASN A 103 6.85 11.91 -2.19
N LEU A 104 5.67 12.37 -2.66
CA LEU A 104 5.09 13.67 -2.28
C LEU A 104 4.38 13.61 -0.92
N TRP A 105 4.00 12.40 -0.51
CA TRP A 105 3.26 12.10 0.71
C TRP A 105 4.17 11.22 1.56
N PRO A 106 5.02 11.79 2.44
CA PRO A 106 6.03 11.03 3.18
C PRO A 106 5.34 9.81 3.78
N LEU A 107 5.89 8.60 3.59
CA LEU A 107 5.30 7.32 4.02
C LEU A 107 4.55 7.49 5.36
N ILE A 108 3.24 7.79 5.32
CA ILE A 108 2.43 7.87 6.53
C ILE A 108 2.19 6.42 6.89
N GLY A 109 3.15 5.91 7.65
CA GLY A 109 3.21 4.54 8.11
C GLY A 109 2.73 3.51 7.08
N ASN A 110 2.24 2.43 7.63
CA ASN A 110 1.88 1.23 6.90
C ASN A 110 0.43 1.38 6.39
N GLN A 111 0.24 1.60 5.08
CA GLN A 111 -1.08 1.71 4.44
C GLN A 111 -2.08 0.62 4.89
N PRO A 112 -1.69 -0.67 4.92
CA PRO A 112 -2.50 -1.73 5.53
C PRO A 112 -3.02 -1.43 6.95
N VAL A 113 -2.24 -0.76 7.80
CA VAL A 113 -2.65 -0.37 9.15
C VAL A 113 -3.73 0.72 9.11
N ILE A 114 -3.58 1.74 8.26
CA ILE A 114 -4.63 2.76 8.07
C ILE A 114 -5.94 2.10 7.63
N ARG A 115 -5.86 1.18 6.66
CA ARG A 115 -7.03 0.43 6.16
C ARG A 115 -7.69 -0.40 7.24
N TYR A 116 -6.89 -1.03 8.10
CA TYR A 116 -7.38 -1.81 9.24
C TYR A 116 -8.19 -0.94 10.22
N PHE A 117 -7.69 0.24 10.59
CA PHE A 117 -8.38 1.11 11.54
C PHE A 117 -9.64 1.78 10.97
N LEU A 118 -9.64 2.08 9.68
CA LEU A 118 -10.78 2.74 9.06
C LEU A 118 -11.86 1.75 8.56
N PHE A 119 -11.57 0.45 8.52
CA PHE A 119 -12.56 -0.57 8.17
C PHE A 119 -13.84 -0.44 9.05
N PRO A 120 -15.06 -0.54 8.47
CA PRO A 120 -15.41 -0.98 7.12
C PRO A 120 -15.63 0.15 6.10
N ARG A 121 -15.08 1.34 6.34
CA ARG A 121 -15.32 2.52 5.50
C ARG A 121 -14.76 2.36 4.09
N ILE A 122 -15.33 3.12 3.16
CA ILE A 122 -14.83 3.20 1.79
C ILE A 122 -13.63 4.16 1.79
N LEU A 123 -12.48 3.65 1.37
CA LEU A 123 -11.23 4.40 1.41
C LEU A 123 -10.87 4.90 0.02
N VAL A 124 -10.81 6.22 -0.11
CA VAL A 124 -10.41 6.89 -1.34
C VAL A 124 -9.01 7.45 -1.13
N SER A 125 -8.10 7.10 -2.03
CA SER A 125 -6.76 7.65 -1.98
C SER A 125 -6.74 9.06 -2.56
N GLY A 126 -6.09 10.00 -1.86
CA GLY A 126 -5.88 11.36 -2.35
C GLY A 126 -5.20 11.44 -3.72
N ALA A 127 -4.42 10.41 -4.12
CA ALA A 127 -3.78 10.36 -5.43
C ALA A 127 -4.76 10.22 -6.61
N ILE A 128 -6.01 9.82 -6.37
CA ILE A 128 -7.02 9.78 -7.43
C ILE A 128 -7.27 11.19 -7.96
N PHE A 129 -7.23 12.18 -7.07
CA PHE A 129 -7.34 13.58 -7.45
C PHE A 129 -6.10 14.02 -8.26
N ASP A 130 -4.89 13.70 -7.79
CA ASP A 130 -3.60 14.03 -8.44
C ASP A 130 -3.48 13.63 -9.93
N SER A 131 -4.29 12.68 -10.40
CA SER A 131 -4.12 12.05 -11.70
C SER A 131 -4.88 12.73 -12.86
N ARG A 132 -5.59 13.85 -12.64
CA ARG A 132 -6.48 14.48 -13.63
C ARG A 132 -7.46 13.52 -14.30
N GLN A 133 -7.77 12.37 -13.69
CA GLN A 133 -8.80 11.46 -14.20
C GLN A 133 -10.17 12.09 -13.90
N SER A 134 -10.70 12.78 -14.91
CA SER A 134 -11.85 13.69 -14.89
C SER A 134 -13.21 13.04 -14.59
N GLU A 135 -13.24 11.75 -14.26
CA GLU A 135 -14.49 10.99 -14.12
C GLU A 135 -14.82 10.62 -12.67
N PHE A 136 -13.86 10.75 -11.74
CA PHE A 136 -14.13 10.43 -10.35
C PHE A 136 -14.86 11.59 -9.67
N ARG A 137 -16.17 11.42 -9.47
CA ARG A 137 -17.02 12.33 -8.71
C ARG A 137 -17.34 11.72 -7.35
N LEU A 138 -17.07 12.48 -6.30
CA LEU A 138 -17.47 12.14 -4.93
C LEU A 138 -18.56 13.09 -4.50
N ASP A 139 -19.69 12.57 -4.03
CA ASP A 139 -20.76 13.42 -3.50
C ASP A 139 -20.36 14.03 -2.15
N HIS A 140 -19.80 13.19 -1.27
CA HIS A 140 -19.31 13.61 0.04
C HIS A 140 -18.19 12.70 0.56
N ALA A 141 -17.38 13.21 1.48
CA ALA A 141 -16.36 12.44 2.20
C ALA A 141 -16.03 13.04 3.57
N TYR A 142 -15.46 12.23 4.45
CA TYR A 142 -15.02 12.63 5.78
C TYR A 142 -13.53 12.96 5.81
N PHE A 143 -13.20 14.03 6.52
CA PHE A 143 -11.85 14.59 6.64
C PHE A 143 -11.51 14.92 8.08
N VAL A 144 -10.25 14.73 8.43
CA VAL A 144 -9.72 15.22 9.69
C VAL A 144 -9.07 16.58 9.49
N ASP A 145 -9.35 17.50 10.41
CA ASP A 145 -8.69 18.79 10.47
C ASP A 145 -7.33 18.65 11.11
N ILE A 146 -6.28 18.91 10.33
CA ILE A 146 -4.91 18.86 10.82
C ILE A 146 -4.40 20.28 11.05
N PRO A 147 -3.93 20.61 12.27
CA PRO A 147 -3.38 21.92 12.57
C PRO A 147 -2.30 22.31 11.56
N ALA A 148 -2.34 23.55 11.07
CA ALA A 148 -1.39 24.04 10.07
C ALA A 148 0.08 23.94 10.54
N SER A 149 0.33 23.99 11.86
CA SER A 149 1.66 23.83 12.46
C SER A 149 2.22 22.40 12.33
N LEU A 150 1.35 21.41 12.19
CA LEU A 150 1.70 20.00 12.00
C LEU A 150 1.59 19.57 10.54
N TYR A 151 1.28 20.51 9.65
CA TYR A 151 1.06 20.24 8.23
C TYR A 151 2.33 19.69 7.59
N ARG A 152 2.35 18.38 7.43
CA ARG A 152 3.11 17.71 6.38
C ARG A 152 2.21 17.70 5.15
N PRO A 153 2.76 17.72 3.91
CA PRO A 153 2.00 17.57 2.65
C PRO A 153 1.31 16.19 2.52
N ALA A 154 1.21 15.50 3.65
CA ALA A 154 0.82 14.15 3.84
C ALA A 154 -0.67 14.03 4.20
N TRP A 155 -1.41 15.11 4.44
CA TRP A 155 -2.88 15.03 4.60
C TRP A 155 -3.58 16.14 3.80
N PRO A 156 -4.81 15.90 3.31
CA PRO A 156 -5.57 16.94 2.64
C PRO A 156 -5.83 18.12 3.58
N LYS A 157 -5.68 19.35 3.07
CA LYS A 157 -5.94 20.58 3.83
C LYS A 157 -7.26 21.19 3.41
N ILE A 158 -8.10 21.52 4.38
CA ILE A 158 -9.33 22.29 4.12
C ILE A 158 -8.98 23.78 4.11
N ASP A 159 -9.23 24.44 2.98
CA ASP A 159 -9.12 25.89 2.82
C ASP A 159 -10.51 26.51 2.73
N LEU A 160 -10.93 27.15 3.82
CA LEU A 160 -12.24 27.81 3.94
C LEU A 160 -12.34 29.11 3.12
N ASN A 161 -11.21 29.73 2.73
CA ASN A 161 -11.27 30.95 1.93
C ASN A 161 -11.65 30.65 0.48
N THR A 162 -11.17 29.52 -0.03
CA THR A 162 -11.40 29.06 -1.40
C THR A 162 -12.50 28.01 -1.49
N ASN A 163 -13.10 27.63 -0.36
CA ASN A 163 -14.00 26.48 -0.22
C ASN A 163 -13.45 25.26 -0.95
N SER A 164 -12.19 24.92 -0.70
CA SER A 164 -11.53 23.81 -1.36
C SER A 164 -10.80 22.90 -0.39
N VAL A 165 -10.68 21.63 -0.77
CA VAL A 165 -9.76 20.67 -0.14
C VAL A 165 -8.53 20.59 -1.02
N VAL A 166 -7.39 20.97 -0.47
CA VAL A 166 -6.08 20.92 -1.13
C VAL A 166 -5.44 19.55 -0.88
N PHE A 167 -5.14 18.83 -1.94
CA PHE A 167 -4.43 17.56 -1.93
C PHE A 167 -2.96 17.80 -2.30
N GLY A 168 -2.05 17.47 -1.39
CA GLY A 168 -0.61 17.64 -1.60
C GLY A 168 -0.20 19.09 -1.80
N PHE A 169 0.38 19.39 -2.96
CA PHE A 169 0.99 20.71 -3.24
C PHE A 169 0.30 21.54 -4.32
N LYS A 170 -0.56 20.95 -5.15
CA LYS A 170 -1.01 21.63 -6.38
C LYS A 170 -2.48 21.45 -6.68
N GLU A 171 -3.13 20.46 -6.08
CA GLU A 171 -4.49 20.12 -6.48
C GLU A 171 -5.47 20.54 -5.42
N SER A 172 -6.61 21.07 -5.85
CA SER A 172 -7.66 21.52 -4.97
C SER A 172 -9.01 21.17 -5.56
N VAL A 173 -9.87 20.56 -4.76
CA VAL A 173 -11.24 20.23 -5.16
C VAL A 173 -12.18 21.14 -4.37
N ARG A 174 -13.07 21.83 -5.08
CA ARG A 174 -14.05 22.71 -4.43
C ARG A 174 -15.15 21.90 -3.76
N PHE A 175 -15.65 22.44 -2.67
CA PHE A 175 -16.78 21.88 -1.96
C PHE A 175 -17.91 22.90 -1.83
N ARG A 176 -19.13 22.39 -1.87
CA ARG A 176 -20.36 23.18 -1.72
C ARG A 176 -20.71 23.40 -0.25
N ARG A 177 -20.48 22.38 0.59
CA ARG A 177 -20.86 22.41 2.01
C ARG A 177 -19.86 21.64 2.86
N ILE A 178 -19.64 22.13 4.08
CA ILE A 178 -18.88 21.44 5.13
C ILE A 178 -19.71 21.39 6.40
N LEU A 179 -19.74 20.24 7.07
CA LEU A 179 -20.38 20.01 8.36
C LEU A 179 -19.37 19.45 9.36
N LEU A 180 -19.45 19.87 10.62
CA LEU A 180 -18.69 19.24 11.69
C LEU A 180 -19.37 17.92 12.06
N SER A 181 -18.72 16.79 11.79
CA SER A 181 -19.18 15.46 12.19
C SER A 181 -18.99 15.25 13.69
N GLY A 182 -17.84 15.69 14.22
CA GLY A 182 -17.54 15.59 15.64
C GLY A 182 -16.15 16.12 15.99
N SER A 183 -15.85 16.13 17.28
CA SER A 183 -14.53 16.50 17.79
C SER A 183 -14.10 15.63 18.97
N ARG A 184 -12.79 15.38 19.08
CA ARG A 184 -12.16 14.65 20.19
C ARG A 184 -10.77 15.25 20.42
N GLU A 185 -10.45 15.62 21.66
CA GLU A 185 -9.09 16.04 22.04
C GLU A 185 -8.49 17.14 21.11
N ASN A 186 -9.31 18.14 20.75
CA ASN A 186 -8.99 19.21 19.77
C ASN A 186 -8.85 18.78 18.30
N ILE A 187 -9.04 17.51 17.99
CA ILE A 187 -9.15 17.01 16.62
C ILE A 187 -10.59 17.17 16.17
N ARG A 188 -10.80 17.76 14.99
CA ARG A 188 -12.13 17.93 14.38
C ARG A 188 -12.24 17.04 13.17
N VAL A 189 -13.38 16.37 13.01
CA VAL A 189 -13.70 15.61 11.81
C VAL A 189 -14.87 16.29 11.12
N PHE A 190 -14.68 16.57 9.83
CA PHE A 190 -15.64 17.25 8.98
C PHE A 190 -16.20 16.28 7.94
N GLU A 191 -17.46 16.46 7.61
CA GLU A 191 -18.12 15.88 6.43
C GLU A 191 -18.20 16.96 5.36
N ILE A 192 -17.59 16.70 4.21
CA ILE A 192 -17.46 17.65 3.10
C ILE A 192 -18.28 17.14 1.92
N PHE A 193 -19.12 18.02 1.35
CA PHE A 193 -19.95 17.76 0.18
C PHE A 193 -19.35 18.50 -1.01
N PHE A 194 -18.93 17.77 -2.05
CA PHE A 194 -18.25 18.36 -3.21
C PHE A 194 -19.22 18.93 -4.24
N GLU A 195 -18.68 19.70 -5.20
CA GLU A 195 -19.42 20.27 -6.34
C GLU A 195 -19.62 19.29 -7.51
#